data_AF-A0A960R3S5-F1
#
_entry.id   AF-A0A960R3S5-F1
#
_cell.length_a   1.000
_cell.length_b   1.000
_cell.length_c   1.000
_cell.angle_alpha   90.00
_cell.angle_beta   90.00
_cell.angle_gamma   90.00
#
_symmetry.space_group_name_H-M   'P 1'
#
loop_
_entity.id
_entity.type
_entity.pdbx_description
1 polymer ?
#
loop_
_entity_poly.entity_id
_entity_poly.type
_entity_poly.pdbx_seq_one_letter_code
_entity_poly.pdbx_strand_id
1 'polypeptide(L)'
;MKFHELTSGAIGAIDRDQTIVLLPIAAVEQHGPHLPTGTDLIICGAVAEAVEAANPGSVLLLPVNWLGASAHHLRFGATMTAELSTYIATLCEMARAPLSDGFQRVMFLNGHGGNIDPMKVALRELQLEFPEAILSGASYWSIAEE
;
A
#
# COMPACT_ATOMS: atom_id res chain seq x y z
N MET A 1 12.56 -7.47 2.55
CA MET A 1 13.52 -6.36 2.39
C MET A 1 12.75 -5.06 2.49
N LYS A 2 13.23 -4.03 3.19
CA LYS A 2 12.52 -2.74 3.31
C LYS A 2 13.12 -1.70 2.38
N PHE A 3 12.32 -1.16 1.47
CA PHE A 3 12.78 -0.26 0.40
C PHE A 3 13.54 0.96 0.93
N HIS A 4 13.02 1.60 1.99
CA HIS A 4 13.59 2.80 2.60
C HIS A 4 14.85 2.55 3.43
N GLU A 5 15.25 1.30 3.63
CA GLU A 5 16.49 0.92 4.33
C GLU A 5 17.61 0.48 3.36
N LEU A 6 17.29 0.35 2.06
CA LEU A 6 18.23 -0.11 1.04
C LEU A 6 18.81 1.05 0.23
N THR A 7 20.05 0.86 -0.23
CA THR A 7 20.65 1.73 -1.25
C THR A 7 20.06 1.41 -2.63
N SER A 8 20.16 2.34 -3.57
CA SER A 8 19.75 2.09 -4.96
C SER A 8 20.48 0.91 -5.59
N GLY A 9 21.76 0.70 -5.28
CA GLY A 9 22.53 -0.46 -5.75
C GLY A 9 22.02 -1.78 -5.18
N ALA A 10 21.64 -1.81 -3.89
CA ALA A 10 21.01 -2.98 -3.28
C ALA A 10 19.65 -3.28 -3.91
N ILE A 11 18.82 -2.26 -4.16
CA ILE A 11 17.55 -2.41 -4.89
C ILE A 11 17.80 -2.91 -6.31
N GLY A 12 18.81 -2.40 -7.00
CA GLY A 12 19.20 -2.82 -8.35
C GLY A 12 19.61 -4.30 -8.45
N ALA A 13 20.05 -4.91 -7.36
CA ALA A 13 20.45 -6.32 -7.31
C ALA A 13 19.30 -7.29 -7.01
N ILE A 14 18.09 -6.79 -6.68
CA ILE A 14 16.93 -7.62 -6.37
C ILE A 14 16.38 -8.30 -7.64
N ASP A 15 16.09 -9.60 -7.55
CA ASP A 15 15.43 -10.35 -8.62
C ASP A 15 14.01 -9.81 -8.88
N ARG A 16 13.80 -9.25 -10.07
CA ARG A 16 12.56 -8.56 -10.46
C ARG A 16 11.39 -9.52 -10.72
N ASP A 17 11.68 -10.76 -11.10
CA ASP A 17 10.66 -11.73 -11.54
C ASP A 17 10.08 -12.53 -10.36
N GLN A 18 10.89 -12.71 -9.31
CA GLN A 18 10.53 -13.49 -8.12
C GLN A 18 10.12 -12.63 -6.91
N THR A 19 10.40 -11.33 -6.93
CA THR A 19 10.09 -10.45 -5.80
C THR A 19 8.70 -9.83 -5.92
N ILE A 20 7.92 -9.93 -4.83
CA ILE A 20 6.66 -9.21 -4.68
C ILE A 20 6.94 -7.85 -4.04
N VAL A 21 6.54 -6.78 -4.71
CA VAL A 21 6.52 -5.43 -4.14
C VAL A 21 5.24 -5.28 -3.32
N LEU A 22 5.39 -5.16 -2.01
CA LEU A 22 4.29 -4.98 -1.08
C LEU A 22 4.12 -3.50 -0.76
N LEU A 23 2.97 -2.94 -1.12
CA LEU A 23 2.60 -1.54 -0.94
C LEU A 23 1.50 -1.40 0.12
N PRO A 24 1.87 -1.16 1.40
CA PRO A 24 0.90 -0.92 2.44
C PRO A 24 0.25 0.47 2.32
N ILE A 25 -1.08 0.50 2.30
CA ILE A 25 -1.89 1.72 2.22
C ILE A 25 -2.82 1.83 3.42
N ALA A 26 -2.79 2.96 4.12
CA ALA A 26 -3.48 3.17 5.39
C ALA A 26 -4.22 4.52 5.39
N ALA A 27 -4.53 5.03 6.59
CA ALA A 27 -5.07 6.36 6.80
C ALA A 27 -4.60 6.95 8.14
N VAL A 28 -4.80 8.26 8.29
CA VAL A 28 -4.73 8.95 9.57
C VAL A 28 -6.06 9.69 9.78
N GLU A 29 -6.92 9.09 10.60
CA GLU A 29 -8.30 9.52 10.80
C GLU A 29 -8.78 9.26 12.23
N GLN A 30 -9.88 9.90 12.64
CA GLN A 30 -10.46 9.61 13.95
C GLN A 30 -10.82 8.12 14.12
N HIS A 31 -10.55 7.55 15.29
CA HIS A 31 -11.02 6.22 15.70
C HIS A 31 -11.77 6.28 17.03
N GLY A 32 -12.65 7.29 17.16
CA GLY A 32 -13.35 7.58 18.41
C GLY A 32 -12.42 8.07 19.53
N PRO A 33 -12.91 8.14 20.77
CA PRO A 33 -12.21 8.83 21.87
C PRO A 33 -11.09 8.01 22.54
N HIS A 34 -10.91 6.74 22.17
CA HIS A 34 -10.08 5.77 22.90
C HIS A 34 -8.90 5.25 22.09
N LEU A 35 -8.82 5.58 20.80
CA LEU A 35 -7.77 5.14 19.90
C LEU A 35 -7.07 6.34 19.24
N PRO A 36 -5.77 6.22 18.91
CA PRO A 36 -5.05 7.27 18.20
C PRO A 36 -5.53 7.37 16.76
N THR A 37 -5.31 8.54 16.15
CA THR A 37 -5.68 8.77 14.75
C THR A 37 -4.88 7.94 13.75
N GLY A 38 -3.72 7.42 14.17
CA GLY A 38 -2.87 6.55 13.36
C GLY A 38 -3.21 5.06 13.48
N THR A 39 -4.41 4.68 13.91
CA THR A 39 -4.76 3.26 14.13
C THR A 39 -4.54 2.43 12.87
N ASP A 40 -5.07 2.88 11.72
CA ASP A 40 -4.87 2.19 10.44
C ASP A 40 -3.39 2.12 10.05
N LEU A 41 -2.65 3.23 10.21
CA LEU A 41 -1.21 3.29 9.94
C LEU A 41 -0.42 2.28 10.78
N ILE A 42 -0.70 2.21 12.09
CA ILE A 42 0.00 1.34 13.03
C ILE A 42 -0.29 -0.13 12.71
N ILE A 43 -1.56 -0.49 12.54
CA ILE A 43 -1.96 -1.89 12.32
C ILE A 43 -1.48 -2.35 10.94
N CYS A 44 -1.74 -1.58 9.87
CA CYS A 44 -1.32 -1.94 8.53
C CYS A 44 0.21 -2.07 8.43
N GLY A 45 0.95 -1.16 9.07
CA GLY A 45 2.41 -1.24 9.16
C GLY A 45 2.87 -2.51 9.84
N ALA A 46 2.32 -2.85 11.01
CA ALA A 46 2.68 -4.07 11.73
C ALA A 46 2.40 -5.34 10.92
N VAL A 47 1.26 -5.40 10.21
CA VAL A 47 0.94 -6.53 9.32
C VAL A 47 1.94 -6.60 8.16
N ALA A 48 2.25 -5.47 7.52
CA ALA A 48 3.18 -5.42 6.40
C ALA A 48 4.60 -5.86 6.79
N GLU A 49 5.07 -5.43 7.96
CA GLU A 49 6.35 -5.88 8.53
C GLU A 49 6.36 -7.37 8.84
N ALA A 50 5.26 -7.90 9.39
CA ALA A 50 5.14 -9.34 9.65
C ALA A 50 5.16 -10.18 8.35
N VAL A 51 4.50 -9.69 7.29
CA VAL A 51 4.51 -10.35 5.97
C VAL A 51 5.93 -10.37 5.38
N GLU A 52 6.64 -9.26 5.46
CA GLU A 52 8.03 -9.18 4.99
C GLU A 52 8.95 -10.12 5.79
N ALA A 53 8.85 -10.10 7.12
CA ALA A 53 9.66 -10.94 7.99
C ALA A 53 9.40 -12.45 7.79
N ALA A 54 8.16 -12.84 7.45
CA ALA A 54 7.80 -14.22 7.15
C ALA A 54 8.27 -14.69 5.77
N ASN A 55 8.61 -13.77 4.85
CA ASN A 55 8.99 -14.07 3.46
C ASN A 55 10.33 -13.39 3.09
N PRO A 56 11.41 -13.68 3.83
CA PRO A 56 12.69 -12.99 3.66
C PRO A 56 13.25 -13.22 2.25
N GLY A 57 13.65 -12.13 1.59
CA GLY A 57 14.21 -12.15 0.24
C GLY A 57 13.18 -12.25 -0.90
N SER A 58 11.91 -12.55 -0.60
CA SER A 58 10.84 -12.64 -1.60
C SER A 58 9.90 -11.43 -1.61
N VAL A 59 9.92 -10.61 -0.55
CA VAL A 59 9.10 -9.40 -0.45
C VAL A 59 9.98 -8.15 -0.37
N LEU A 60 9.67 -7.17 -1.21
CA LEU A 60 10.17 -5.80 -1.11
C LEU A 60 9.06 -4.90 -0.54
N LEU A 61 9.18 -4.56 0.73
CA LEU A 61 8.22 -3.74 1.47
C LEU A 61 8.47 -2.25 1.20
N LEU A 62 7.50 -1.58 0.58
CA LEU A 62 7.49 -0.13 0.43
C LEU A 62 7.08 0.56 1.74
N PRO A 63 7.42 1.86 1.93
CA PRO A 63 6.93 2.63 3.07
C PRO A 63 5.39 2.63 3.13
N VAL A 64 4.84 2.62 4.34
CA VAL A 64 3.39 2.72 4.55
C VAL A 64 2.89 4.08 4.09
N ASN A 65 1.98 4.08 3.13
CA ASN A 65 1.28 5.29 2.73
C ASN A 65 0.22 5.64 3.78
N TRP A 66 0.52 6.64 4.60
CA TRP A 66 -0.32 7.09 5.71
C TRP A 66 -1.51 7.95 5.26
N LEU A 67 -1.43 8.58 4.09
CA LEU A 67 -2.50 9.45 3.58
C LEU A 67 -3.56 8.61 2.88
N GLY A 68 -4.81 8.65 3.34
CA GLY A 68 -5.91 7.85 2.79
C GLY A 68 -7.08 8.64 2.20
N ALA A 69 -8.10 7.91 1.75
CA ALA A 69 -9.40 8.42 1.29
C ALA A 69 -10.44 8.37 2.43
N SER A 70 -10.36 9.35 3.32
CA SER A 70 -11.08 9.47 4.60
C SER A 70 -12.05 10.66 4.63
N ALA A 71 -12.51 11.15 3.47
CA ALA A 71 -13.43 12.30 3.40
C ALA A 71 -14.70 12.11 4.25
N HIS A 72 -15.18 10.86 4.35
CA HIS A 72 -16.31 10.48 5.19
C HIS A 72 -16.04 10.59 6.70
N HIS A 73 -14.81 10.85 7.14
CA HIS A 73 -14.46 11.11 8.54
C HIS A 73 -14.25 12.60 8.87
N LEU A 74 -14.21 13.50 7.88
CA LEU A 74 -13.91 14.93 8.10
C LEU A 74 -14.82 15.63 9.12
N ARG A 75 -16.10 15.25 9.18
CA ARG A 75 -17.08 15.84 10.12
C ARG A 75 -16.73 15.66 11.59
N PHE A 76 -15.83 14.74 11.92
CA PHE A 76 -15.43 14.42 13.29
C PHE A 76 -14.16 15.14 13.74
N GLY A 77 -13.44 15.81 12.82
CA GLY A 77 -12.13 16.42 13.09
C GLY A 77 -11.00 15.37 13.21
N ALA A 78 -9.76 15.87 13.29
CA ALA A 78 -8.55 15.05 13.44
C ALA A 78 -8.35 13.98 12.33
N THR A 79 -8.80 14.27 11.11
CA THR A 79 -8.61 13.43 9.92
C THR A 79 -7.80 14.18 8.88
N MET A 80 -6.77 13.53 8.34
CA MET A 80 -6.01 13.98 7.17
C MET A 80 -6.35 13.07 5.99
N THR A 81 -6.76 13.67 4.87
CA THR A 81 -7.20 12.89 3.70
C THR A 81 -6.84 13.59 2.40
N ALA A 82 -6.51 12.79 1.39
CA ALA A 82 -6.40 13.27 0.01
C ALA A 82 -7.80 13.40 -0.62
N GLU A 83 -7.92 14.29 -1.61
CA GLU A 83 -9.01 14.19 -2.58
C GLU A 83 -8.93 12.84 -3.30
N LEU A 84 -10.09 12.28 -3.68
CA LEU A 84 -10.15 10.93 -4.26
C LEU A 84 -9.30 10.78 -5.53
N SER A 85 -9.33 11.78 -6.41
CA SER A 85 -8.52 11.83 -7.63
C SER A 85 -7.02 11.87 -7.33
N THR A 86 -6.61 12.72 -6.38
CA THR A 86 -5.21 12.79 -5.91
C THR A 86 -4.78 11.48 -5.29
N TYR A 87 -5.65 10.82 -4.54
CA TYR A 87 -5.35 9.54 -3.90
C TYR A 87 -5.10 8.45 -4.94
N ILE A 88 -6.00 8.30 -5.92
CA ILE A 88 -5.83 7.33 -7.02
C ILE A 88 -4.53 7.60 -7.77
N ALA A 89 -4.26 8.86 -8.13
CA ALA A 89 -3.01 9.24 -8.79
C ALA A 89 -1.78 8.87 -7.96
N THR A 90 -1.82 9.13 -6.65
CA THR A 90 -0.74 8.77 -5.71
C THR A 90 -0.50 7.25 -5.70
N LEU A 91 -1.56 6.44 -5.61
CA LEU A 91 -1.46 4.99 -5.65
C LEU A 91 -0.84 4.50 -6.96
N CYS A 92 -1.27 5.06 -8.08
CA CYS A 92 -0.70 4.76 -9.39
C CYS A 92 0.79 5.16 -9.46
N GLU A 93 1.17 6.35 -9.00
CA GLU A 93 2.56 6.82 -9.01
C GLU A 93 3.48 5.95 -8.14
N MET A 94 3.04 5.58 -6.94
CA MET A 94 3.80 4.72 -6.04
C MET A 94 4.09 3.34 -6.63
N ALA A 95 3.11 2.73 -7.30
CA ALA A 95 3.28 1.42 -7.92
C ALA A 95 3.96 1.49 -9.30
N ARG A 96 3.75 2.56 -10.06
CA ARG A 96 4.35 2.76 -11.39
C ARG A 96 5.88 2.82 -11.31
N ALA A 97 6.44 3.40 -10.25
CA ALA A 97 7.90 3.47 -10.07
C ALA A 97 8.56 2.07 -10.08
N PRO A 98 8.25 1.13 -9.16
CA PRO A 98 8.83 -0.21 -9.21
C PRO A 98 8.42 -1.01 -10.46
N LEU A 99 7.21 -0.83 -10.99
CA LEU A 99 6.81 -1.48 -12.25
C LEU A 99 7.70 -1.02 -13.42
N SER A 100 8.03 0.26 -13.50
CA SER A 100 8.94 0.82 -14.50
C SER A 100 10.39 0.36 -14.32
N ASP A 101 10.79 0.05 -13.07
CA ASP A 101 12.09 -0.55 -12.73
C ASP A 101 12.15 -2.07 -13.00
N GLY A 102 11.09 -2.63 -13.59
CA GLY A 102 11.03 -3.99 -14.09
C GLY A 102 10.39 -5.01 -13.14
N PHE A 103 9.98 -4.62 -11.92
CA PHE A 103 9.24 -5.54 -11.04
C PHE A 103 7.92 -5.94 -11.70
N GLN A 104 7.56 -7.22 -11.66
CA GLN A 104 6.35 -7.73 -12.34
C GLN A 104 5.20 -8.07 -11.38
N ARG A 105 5.41 -7.94 -10.07
CA ARG A 105 4.45 -8.37 -9.04
C ARG A 105 4.28 -7.27 -8.01
N VAL A 106 3.09 -6.67 -7.94
CA VAL A 106 2.75 -5.64 -6.95
C VAL A 106 1.48 -6.04 -6.21
N MET A 107 1.54 -5.94 -4.89
CA MET A 107 0.39 -6.17 -4.01
C MET A 107 0.15 -4.95 -3.12
N PHE A 108 -1.06 -4.38 -3.21
CA PHE A 108 -1.53 -3.38 -2.26
C PHE A 108 -2.07 -4.09 -1.02
N LEU A 109 -1.49 -3.79 0.15
CA LEU A 109 -2.02 -4.25 1.44
C LEU A 109 -2.81 -3.11 2.06
N ASN A 110 -4.13 -3.25 2.12
CA ASN A 110 -5.01 -2.19 2.58
C ASN A 110 -5.32 -2.31 4.07
N GLY A 111 -5.21 -1.17 4.77
CA GLY A 111 -5.54 -0.99 6.17
C GLY A 111 -6.73 -0.08 6.46
N HIS A 112 -7.39 0.50 5.44
CA HIS A 112 -8.52 1.42 5.62
C HIS A 112 -9.69 1.13 4.68
N GLY A 113 -10.91 1.12 5.18
CA GLY A 113 -12.12 0.89 4.37
C GLY A 113 -12.29 1.90 3.23
N GLY A 114 -11.98 3.18 3.48
CA GLY A 114 -12.10 4.24 2.48
C GLY A 114 -11.18 4.07 1.26
N ASN A 115 -10.11 3.30 1.41
CA ASN A 115 -9.13 3.08 0.35
C ASN A 115 -9.52 1.94 -0.62
N ILE A 116 -10.54 1.13 -0.31
CA ILE A 116 -10.87 -0.09 -1.07
C ILE A 116 -11.19 0.22 -2.54
N ASP A 117 -12.12 1.15 -2.78
CA ASP A 117 -12.54 1.49 -4.14
C ASP A 117 -11.46 2.25 -4.93
N PRO A 118 -10.81 3.30 -4.40
CA PRO A 118 -9.71 3.94 -5.13
C PRO A 118 -8.53 3.00 -5.40
N MET A 119 -8.23 2.05 -4.50
CA MET A 119 -7.23 1.01 -4.75
C MET A 119 -7.62 0.14 -5.96
N LYS A 120 -8.88 -0.28 -6.07
CA LYS A 120 -9.38 -1.04 -7.22
C LYS A 120 -9.29 -0.24 -8.53
N VAL A 121 -9.58 1.06 -8.49
CA VAL A 121 -9.43 1.93 -9.66
C VAL A 121 -7.97 2.02 -10.06
N ALA A 122 -7.07 2.30 -9.12
CA ALA A 122 -5.63 2.39 -9.39
C ALA A 122 -5.08 1.08 -9.97
N LEU A 123 -5.45 -0.08 -9.42
CA LEU A 123 -5.07 -1.39 -9.95
C LEU A 123 -5.53 -1.56 -11.41
N ARG A 124 -6.73 -1.10 -11.76
CA ARG A 124 -7.26 -1.21 -13.12
C ARG A 124 -6.54 -0.29 -14.09
N GLU A 125 -6.19 0.92 -13.69
CA GLU A 125 -5.39 1.85 -14.48
C GLU A 125 -3.99 1.28 -14.74
N LEU A 126 -3.32 0.83 -13.68
CA LEU A 126 -2.00 0.22 -13.77
C LEU A 126 -1.98 -1.05 -14.63
N GLN A 127 -3.03 -1.87 -14.59
CA GLN A 127 -3.09 -3.09 -15.41
C GLN A 127 -3.17 -2.76 -16.92
N LEU A 128 -3.75 -1.63 -17.30
CA LEU A 128 -3.75 -1.18 -18.70
C LEU A 128 -2.37 -0.70 -19.14
N GLU A 129 -1.61 -0.06 -18.23
CA GLU A 129 -0.26 0.41 -18.48
C GLU A 129 0.78 -0.73 -18.48
N PHE A 130 0.59 -1.74 -17.63
CA PHE A 130 1.50 -2.87 -17.41
C PHE A 130 0.74 -4.20 -17.59
N PRO A 131 0.38 -4.58 -18.84
CA PRO A 131 -0.52 -5.71 -19.09
C PRO A 131 0.02 -7.08 -18.65
N GLU A 132 1.34 -7.25 -18.62
CA GLU A 132 1.99 -8.51 -18.21
C GLU A 132 2.24 -8.60 -16.70
N ALA A 133 2.08 -7.49 -15.96
CA ALA A 133 2.30 -7.46 -14.53
C ALA A 133 1.14 -8.13 -13.77
N ILE A 134 1.48 -8.79 -12.67
CA ILE A 134 0.53 -9.37 -11.71
C ILE A 134 0.27 -8.32 -10.64
N LEU A 135 -0.89 -7.66 -10.74
CA LEU A 135 -1.32 -6.62 -9.83
C LEU A 135 -2.48 -7.11 -8.97
N SER A 136 -2.38 -6.94 -7.66
CA SER A 136 -3.42 -7.35 -6.73
C SER A 136 -3.53 -6.39 -5.55
N GLY A 137 -4.66 -6.44 -4.85
CA GLY A 137 -4.84 -5.67 -3.62
C GLY A 137 -5.92 -6.25 -2.75
N ALA A 138 -5.69 -6.26 -1.44
CA ALA A 138 -6.62 -6.81 -0.47
C ALA A 138 -6.47 -6.10 0.87
N SER A 139 -7.57 -6.02 1.61
CA SER A 139 -7.54 -5.55 3.00
C SER A 139 -7.08 -6.68 3.91
N TYR A 140 -6.25 -6.37 4.92
CA TYR A 140 -5.70 -7.41 5.81
C TYR A 140 -6.80 -8.22 6.52
N TRP A 141 -7.92 -7.58 6.87
CA TRP A 141 -9.05 -8.25 7.52
C TRP A 141 -9.78 -9.22 6.60
N SER A 142 -9.87 -8.92 5.30
CA SER A 142 -10.50 -9.82 4.33
C SER A 142 -9.69 -11.10 4.12
N ILE A 143 -8.36 -11.03 4.24
CA ILE A 143 -7.48 -12.21 4.15
C ILE A 143 -7.58 -13.04 5.44
N ALA A 144 -7.68 -12.39 6.59
CA ALA A 144 -7.75 -13.07 7.89
C ALA A 144 -9.07 -13.84 8.12
N GLU A 145 -10.09 -13.59 7.29
CA GLU A 145 -11.37 -14.31 7.33
C GLU A 145 -11.32 -15.67 6.59
N GLU A 146 -10.27 -15.93 5.79
CA GLU A 146 -10.04 -17.19 5.05
C GLU A 146 -9.25 -18.22 5.88
#